data_AF-A0A7H4LLM5-F1
#
_entry.id   AF-A0A7H4LLM5-F1
#
_cell.length_a   1.000
_cell.length_b   1.000
_cell.length_c   1.000
_cell.angle_alpha   90.00
_cell.angle_beta   90.00
_cell.angle_gamma   90.00
#
_symmetry.space_group_name_H-M   'P 1'
#
loop_
_entity.id
_entity.type
_entity.pdbx_description
1 polymer ?
#
loop_
_entity_poly.entity_id
_entity_poly.type
_entity_poly.pdbx_seq_one_letter_code
_entity_poly.pdbx_strand_id
1 'polypeptide(L)'
;MSGVPHHQGSVNLYQYGDNWARHNKTDVPELFDLYAMAHSAPYKKANAFSESDLDDPKNFTNRASHNKLVRYKDEGKARKGPDFNPSQPIDPELVMISGGGRHHGLLAIGDGLIRCTSTLPQIKRRQTSSDPEIRPRPRPMDLEIKAAIEEERAKTEELLEEERRQAAERERENEERAARLLEEERNRNDLANRAIYELFASMCEKNSQTPPPMSVIAPAGTHNSPQASTSAIGASKNPDPPPSATTASKNPVPSPMG
;
A
#
# COMPACT_ATOMS: atom_id res chain seq x y z
N MET A 1 23.43 -23.41 14.38
CA MET A 1 23.17 -22.35 13.39
C MET A 1 23.74 -22.82 12.06
N SER A 2 22.90 -23.32 11.17
CA SER A 2 23.31 -23.78 9.83
C SER A 2 23.72 -22.57 9.01
N GLY A 3 24.96 -22.58 8.49
CA GLY A 3 25.47 -21.51 7.63
C GLY A 3 24.65 -21.43 6.34
N VAL A 4 24.25 -20.22 5.96
CA VAL A 4 23.56 -19.94 4.69
C VAL A 4 24.44 -20.47 3.56
N PRO A 5 23.91 -21.24 2.58
CA PRO A 5 24.70 -21.76 1.48
C PRO A 5 25.22 -20.59 0.63
N HIS A 6 26.45 -20.17 0.88
CA HIS A 6 27.17 -19.34 -0.06
C HIS A 6 27.47 -20.23 -1.27
N HIS A 7 26.71 -20.10 -2.36
CA HIS A 7 27.04 -20.71 -3.66
C HIS A 7 28.31 -20.11 -4.30
N GLN A 8 29.21 -19.57 -3.49
CA GLN A 8 30.59 -19.35 -3.83
C GLN A 8 31.32 -20.68 -3.62
N GLY A 9 31.21 -21.60 -4.58
CA GLY A 9 32.17 -22.69 -4.67
C GLY A 9 33.54 -22.06 -4.95
N SER A 10 34.34 -21.80 -3.91
CA SER A 10 35.77 -21.40 -3.88
C SER A 10 36.35 -20.43 -4.94
N VAL A 11 35.53 -19.78 -5.76
CA VAL A 11 35.96 -18.96 -6.91
C VAL A 11 35.84 -17.48 -6.53
N ASN A 12 36.91 -16.72 -6.77
CA ASN A 12 36.93 -15.26 -6.60
C ASN A 12 36.01 -14.59 -7.63
N LEU A 13 35.43 -13.43 -7.32
CA LEU A 13 34.48 -12.71 -8.18
C LEU A 13 35.00 -12.48 -9.60
N TYR A 14 36.28 -12.11 -9.76
CA TYR A 14 36.89 -11.96 -11.09
C TYR A 14 36.94 -13.26 -11.88
N GLN A 15 37.27 -14.39 -11.23
CA GLN A 15 37.27 -15.69 -11.89
C GLN A 15 35.85 -16.13 -12.28
N TYR A 16 34.83 -15.78 -11.49
CA TYR A 16 33.44 -15.97 -11.88
C TYR A 16 33.13 -15.19 -13.18
N GLY A 17 33.58 -13.93 -13.25
CA GLY A 17 33.41 -13.07 -14.43
C GLY A 17 34.09 -13.61 -15.67
N ASP A 18 35.36 -14.00 -15.56
CA ASP A 18 36.11 -14.61 -16.66
C ASP A 18 35.44 -15.89 -17.16
N ASN A 19 34.93 -16.73 -16.26
CA ASN A 19 34.24 -17.96 -16.62
C ASN A 19 32.89 -17.67 -17.30
N TRP A 20 32.14 -16.69 -16.80
CA TRP A 20 30.88 -16.27 -17.40
C TRP A 20 31.08 -15.68 -18.80
N ALA A 21 32.05 -14.78 -18.96
CA ALA A 21 32.42 -14.16 -20.23
C ALA A 21 32.84 -15.20 -21.27
N ARG A 22 33.69 -16.17 -20.89
CA ARG A 22 34.09 -17.29 -21.77
C ARG A 22 32.93 -18.19 -22.16
N HIS A 23 32.04 -18.50 -21.23
CA HIS A 23 30.87 -19.34 -21.50
C HIS A 23 29.89 -18.68 -22.47
N ASN A 24 29.67 -17.37 -22.32
CA ASN A 24 28.72 -16.60 -23.12
C ASN A 24 29.36 -15.92 -24.35
N LYS A 25 30.68 -16.05 -24.55
CA LYS A 25 31.46 -15.46 -25.64
C LYS A 25 31.28 -13.93 -25.74
N THR A 26 31.35 -13.27 -24.60
CA THR A 26 31.17 -11.81 -24.45
C THR A 26 32.25 -11.25 -23.54
N ASP A 27 32.32 -9.92 -23.44
CA ASP A 27 33.21 -9.23 -22.51
C ASP A 27 32.78 -9.41 -21.04
N VAL A 28 33.74 -9.25 -20.12
CA VAL A 28 33.50 -9.35 -18.68
C VAL A 28 32.67 -8.13 -18.23
N PRO A 29 31.51 -8.34 -17.56
CA PRO A 29 30.71 -7.23 -17.04
C PRO A 29 31.46 -6.40 -15.99
N GLU A 30 30.99 -5.17 -15.78
CA GLU A 30 31.50 -4.29 -14.73
C GLU A 30 31.24 -4.86 -13.33
N LEU A 31 32.02 -4.40 -12.34
CA LEU A 31 32.07 -5.04 -11.01
C LEU A 31 30.70 -5.09 -10.29
N PHE A 32 29.84 -4.09 -10.50
CA PHE A 32 28.49 -4.05 -9.91
C PHE A 32 27.62 -5.19 -10.47
N ASP A 33 27.55 -5.30 -11.79
CA ASP A 33 26.80 -6.33 -12.51
C ASP A 33 27.36 -7.72 -12.16
N LEU A 34 28.68 -7.84 -12.13
CA LEU A 34 29.36 -9.08 -11.80
C LEU A 34 29.02 -9.55 -10.37
N TYR A 35 29.00 -8.62 -9.40
CA TYR A 35 28.58 -8.92 -8.03
C TYR A 35 27.11 -9.35 -7.96
N ALA A 36 26.24 -8.71 -8.74
CA ALA A 36 24.83 -9.08 -8.82
C ALA A 36 24.65 -10.50 -9.39
N MET A 37 25.30 -10.80 -10.51
CA MET A 37 25.25 -12.10 -11.19
C MET A 37 25.79 -13.23 -10.32
N ALA A 38 26.92 -13.00 -9.64
CA ALA A 38 27.51 -13.99 -8.74
C ALA A 38 26.60 -14.34 -7.55
N HIS A 39 25.70 -13.42 -7.17
CA HIS A 39 24.73 -13.62 -6.10
C HIS A 39 23.33 -14.03 -6.60
N SER A 40 23.10 -14.14 -7.90
CA SER A 40 21.85 -14.67 -8.48
C SER A 40 21.98 -16.14 -8.87
N ALA A 41 23.06 -16.53 -9.54
CA ALA A 41 23.23 -17.91 -10.01
C ALA A 41 24.71 -18.27 -10.33
N PRO A 42 25.03 -19.57 -10.48
CA PRO A 42 26.33 -20.00 -11.01
C PRO A 42 26.56 -19.48 -12.44
N TYR A 43 27.83 -19.26 -12.83
CA TYR A 43 28.19 -18.63 -14.12
C TYR A 43 27.59 -19.31 -15.37
N LYS A 44 27.28 -20.61 -15.30
CA LYS A 44 26.65 -21.36 -16.42
C LYS A 44 25.15 -21.06 -16.61
N LYS A 45 24.50 -20.53 -15.56
CA LYS A 45 23.05 -20.32 -15.49
C LYS A 45 22.68 -18.85 -15.28
N ALA A 46 23.62 -18.02 -14.85
CA ALA A 46 23.38 -16.60 -14.65
C ALA A 46 23.18 -15.90 -15.99
N ASN A 47 22.07 -15.17 -16.10
CA ASN A 47 21.85 -14.22 -17.19
C ASN A 47 22.68 -12.95 -16.97
N ALA A 48 22.85 -12.16 -18.01
CA ALA A 48 23.40 -10.81 -17.87
C ALA A 48 22.50 -9.99 -16.95
N PHE A 49 23.12 -9.22 -16.06
CA PHE A 49 22.38 -8.39 -15.11
C PHE A 49 21.64 -7.24 -15.81
N SER A 50 20.46 -6.94 -15.31
CA SER A 50 19.65 -5.77 -15.64
C SER A 50 19.21 -5.06 -14.37
N GLU A 51 19.03 -3.73 -14.40
CA GLU A 51 18.62 -2.98 -13.21
C GLU A 51 17.26 -3.47 -12.65
N SER A 52 16.36 -3.93 -13.52
CA SER A 52 15.07 -4.55 -13.14
C SER A 52 15.21 -5.82 -12.30
N ASP A 53 16.36 -6.50 -12.35
CA ASP A 53 16.59 -7.65 -11.49
C ASP A 53 16.58 -7.25 -10.01
N LEU A 54 16.85 -5.98 -9.69
CA LEU A 54 16.80 -5.43 -8.33
C LEU A 54 15.37 -5.20 -7.81
N ASP A 55 14.35 -5.29 -8.65
CA ASP A 55 12.96 -5.03 -8.23
C ASP A 55 12.39 -6.19 -7.39
N ASP A 56 12.87 -7.43 -7.60
CA ASP A 56 12.50 -8.59 -6.80
C ASP A 56 13.70 -9.20 -6.07
N PRO A 57 13.74 -9.15 -4.71
CA PRO A 57 14.78 -9.80 -3.92
C PRO A 57 14.94 -11.31 -4.19
N LYS A 58 13.90 -11.99 -4.71
CA LYS A 58 13.93 -13.43 -5.02
C LYS A 58 14.85 -13.78 -6.20
N ASN A 59 15.24 -12.81 -7.02
CA ASN A 59 16.24 -12.99 -8.07
C ASN A 59 17.65 -13.30 -7.51
N PHE A 60 17.84 -13.11 -6.20
CA PHE A 60 19.12 -13.30 -5.53
C PHE A 60 19.07 -14.47 -4.55
N THR A 61 20.12 -15.29 -4.57
CA THR A 61 20.33 -16.35 -3.58
C THR A 61 20.58 -15.79 -2.17
N ASN A 62 21.01 -14.54 -2.06
CA ASN A 62 21.28 -13.86 -0.80
C ASN A 62 20.60 -12.48 -0.75
N ARG A 63 19.57 -12.35 0.09
CA ARG A 63 18.82 -11.09 0.32
C ARG A 63 19.72 -9.96 0.83
N ALA A 64 20.77 -10.26 1.58
CA ALA A 64 21.71 -9.24 2.04
C ALA A 64 22.50 -8.64 0.87
N SER A 65 22.86 -9.42 -0.16
CA SER A 65 23.56 -8.90 -1.35
C SER A 65 22.64 -8.02 -2.19
N HIS A 66 21.37 -8.43 -2.38
CA HIS A 66 20.32 -7.61 -3.01
C HIS A 66 20.19 -6.24 -2.32
N ASN A 67 20.02 -6.22 -1.00
CA ASN A 67 19.87 -4.98 -0.23
C ASN A 67 21.06 -4.01 -0.39
N LYS A 68 22.28 -4.53 -0.57
CA LYS A 68 23.47 -3.70 -0.78
C LYS A 68 23.49 -3.08 -2.18
N LEU A 69 23.12 -3.86 -3.20
CA LEU A 69 23.01 -3.38 -4.59
C LEU A 69 21.96 -2.27 -4.71
N VAL A 70 20.78 -2.48 -4.12
CA VAL A 70 19.70 -1.47 -4.07
C VAL A 70 20.18 -0.19 -3.38
N ARG A 71 20.84 -0.30 -2.22
CA ARG A 71 21.38 0.87 -1.52
C ARG A 71 22.39 1.67 -2.33
N TYR A 72 23.30 0.98 -3.03
CA TYR A 72 24.28 1.66 -3.88
C TYR A 72 23.61 2.42 -5.03
N LYS A 73 22.66 1.78 -5.69
CA LYS A 73 21.84 2.38 -6.75
C LYS A 73 21.09 3.62 -6.25
N ASP A 74 20.40 3.51 -5.13
CA ASP A 74 19.58 4.59 -4.57
C ASP A 74 20.42 5.78 -4.10
N GLU A 75 21.55 5.52 -3.41
CA GLU A 75 22.49 6.57 -3.00
C GLU A 75 23.16 7.22 -4.22
N GLY A 76 23.45 6.44 -5.26
CA GLY A 76 23.99 6.96 -6.52
C GLY A 76 23.02 7.91 -7.20
N LYS A 77 21.73 7.51 -7.28
CA LYS A 77 20.67 8.35 -7.81
C LYS A 77 20.46 9.62 -6.99
N ALA A 78 20.54 9.52 -5.66
CA ALA A 78 20.41 10.66 -4.76
C ALA A 78 21.56 11.67 -4.88
N ARG A 79 22.79 11.23 -5.16
CA ARG A 79 23.98 12.10 -5.21
C ARG A 79 24.33 12.61 -6.61
N LYS A 80 24.19 11.73 -7.61
CA LYS A 80 24.63 11.98 -8.98
C LYS A 80 23.47 12.26 -9.94
N GLY A 81 22.23 12.16 -9.45
CA GLY A 81 21.01 12.40 -10.22
C GLY A 81 20.33 11.13 -10.71
N PRO A 82 19.08 11.25 -11.20
CA PRO A 82 18.25 10.10 -11.57
C PRO A 82 18.84 9.25 -12.70
N ASP A 83 19.68 9.84 -13.56
CA ASP A 83 20.35 9.18 -14.68
C ASP A 83 21.60 8.37 -14.27
N PHE A 84 21.88 8.28 -12.97
CA PHE A 84 22.98 7.47 -12.46
C PHE A 84 22.82 6.00 -12.87
N ASN A 85 23.80 5.51 -13.64
CA ASN A 85 23.88 4.11 -14.06
C ASN A 85 24.85 3.33 -13.14
N PRO A 86 24.36 2.36 -12.35
CA PRO A 86 25.20 1.58 -11.44
C PRO A 86 26.12 0.57 -12.15
N SER A 87 25.84 0.24 -13.42
CA SER A 87 26.65 -0.67 -14.26
C SER A 87 27.90 0.01 -14.86
N GLN A 88 28.13 1.29 -14.56
CA GLN A 88 29.40 1.96 -14.86
C GLN A 88 30.49 1.57 -13.85
N PRO A 89 31.77 1.90 -14.10
CA PRO A 89 32.85 1.66 -13.15
C PRO A 89 32.48 2.11 -11.73
N ILE A 90 32.62 1.19 -10.78
CA ILE A 90 32.13 1.37 -9.42
C ILE A 90 32.79 2.58 -8.75
N ASP A 91 32.00 3.40 -8.07
CA ASP A 91 32.50 4.55 -7.31
C ASP A 91 32.85 4.11 -5.87
N PRO A 92 34.14 4.09 -5.50
CA PRO A 92 34.56 3.63 -4.17
C PRO A 92 34.04 4.49 -3.02
N GLU A 93 33.87 5.81 -3.24
CA GLU A 93 33.32 6.72 -2.24
C GLU A 93 31.83 6.43 -2.03
N LEU A 94 31.09 6.20 -3.10
CA LEU A 94 29.67 5.84 -3.05
C LEU A 94 29.44 4.47 -2.40
N VAL A 95 30.32 3.50 -2.64
CA VAL A 95 30.31 2.21 -1.93
C VAL A 95 30.52 2.42 -0.42
N MET A 96 31.45 3.29 -0.03
CA MET A 96 31.69 3.58 1.39
C MET A 96 30.49 4.28 2.06
N ILE A 97 29.83 5.19 1.34
CA ILE A 97 28.63 5.90 1.79
C ILE A 97 27.45 4.94 1.97
N SER A 98 27.11 4.18 0.92
CA SER A 98 26.00 3.22 0.93
C SER A 98 26.20 2.08 1.95
N GLY A 99 27.46 1.76 2.26
CA GLY A 99 27.85 0.79 3.29
C GLY A 99 27.81 1.30 4.74
N GLY A 100 27.48 2.58 4.98
CA GLY A 100 27.34 3.14 6.34
C GLY A 100 28.66 3.38 7.08
N GLY A 101 29.79 3.50 6.36
CA GLY A 101 30.96 4.23 6.84
C GLY A 101 32.00 3.55 7.77
N ARG A 102 31.97 2.24 8.00
CA ARG A 102 33.19 1.55 8.52
C ARG A 102 34.02 1.03 7.34
N HIS A 103 35.27 0.63 7.59
CA HIS A 103 36.18 -0.01 6.62
C HIS A 103 35.56 -1.20 5.84
N HIS A 104 34.37 -1.68 6.23
CA HIS A 104 33.56 -2.69 5.56
C HIS A 104 32.55 -2.17 4.53
N GLY A 105 32.41 -0.85 4.31
CA GLY A 105 31.67 -0.35 3.15
C GLY A 105 32.28 -0.87 1.85
N LEU A 106 33.61 -0.97 1.81
CA LEU A 106 34.39 -1.62 0.73
C LEU A 106 34.18 -3.14 0.64
N LEU A 107 33.65 -3.79 1.68
CA LEU A 107 33.18 -5.18 1.65
C LEU A 107 31.72 -5.30 1.21
N ALA A 108 31.00 -4.17 1.05
CA ALA A 108 29.58 -4.22 0.74
C ALA A 108 29.36 -4.79 -0.66
N ILE A 109 30.13 -4.32 -1.65
CA ILE A 109 30.09 -4.80 -3.04
C ILE A 109 31.51 -5.18 -3.43
N GLY A 110 31.68 -6.31 -4.13
CA GLY A 110 32.98 -6.72 -4.66
C GLY A 110 33.94 -7.36 -3.65
N ASP A 111 33.46 -7.90 -2.51
CA ASP A 111 34.23 -8.73 -1.56
C ASP A 111 35.60 -8.15 -1.12
N GLY A 112 35.68 -6.83 -0.96
CA GLY A 112 36.92 -6.14 -0.54
C GLY A 112 37.93 -5.86 -1.65
N LEU A 113 37.56 -6.13 -2.90
CA LEU A 113 38.37 -5.80 -4.08
C LEU A 113 38.40 -4.29 -4.38
N ILE A 114 37.40 -3.55 -3.87
CA ILE A 114 37.29 -2.11 -4.07
C ILE A 114 38.16 -1.37 -3.06
N ARG A 115 39.08 -0.53 -3.55
CA ARG A 115 39.90 0.36 -2.71
C ARG A 115 39.43 1.79 -2.85
N CYS A 116 39.09 2.44 -1.74
CA CYS A 116 38.81 3.87 -1.69
C CYS A 116 40.04 4.62 -1.17
N THR A 117 40.46 5.65 -1.90
CA THR A 117 41.60 6.51 -1.53
C THR A 117 41.26 7.46 -0.38
N SER A 118 39.98 7.81 -0.23
CA SER A 118 39.46 8.67 0.83
C SER A 118 38.93 7.86 2.03
N THR A 119 39.06 8.41 3.23
CA THR A 119 38.44 7.88 4.47
C THR A 119 37.06 8.50 4.70
N LEU A 120 36.17 7.84 5.45
CA LEU A 120 34.83 8.38 5.74
C LEU A 120 34.88 9.80 6.35
N PRO A 121 35.76 10.12 7.33
CA PRO A 121 35.86 11.49 7.85
C PRO A 121 36.23 12.52 6.78
N GLN A 122 37.09 12.17 5.81
CA GLN A 122 37.44 13.05 4.70
C GLN A 122 36.26 13.27 3.76
N ILE A 123 35.46 12.22 3.47
CA ILE A 123 34.23 12.36 2.69
C ILE A 123 33.24 13.27 3.41
N LYS A 124 32.96 12.99 4.69
CA LYS A 124 32.03 13.80 5.50
C LYS A 124 32.40 15.27 5.55
N ARG A 125 33.70 15.61 5.58
CA ARG A 125 34.17 17.00 5.55
C ARG A 125 33.86 17.70 4.23
N ARG A 126 33.78 16.97 3.12
CA ARG A 126 33.45 17.51 1.79
C ARG A 126 31.95 17.57 1.53
N GLN A 127 31.13 16.97 2.39
CA GLN A 127 29.68 17.01 2.22
C GLN A 127 29.13 18.40 2.44
N THR A 128 28.25 18.80 1.54
CA THR A 128 27.48 20.02 1.60
C THR A 128 26.07 19.73 2.09
N SER A 129 25.28 20.75 2.45
CA SER A 129 23.89 20.57 2.87
C SER A 129 22.98 20.00 1.76
N SER A 130 23.44 20.01 0.51
CA SER A 130 22.74 19.43 -0.64
C SER A 130 23.01 17.94 -0.81
N ASP A 131 24.03 17.39 -0.13
CA ASP A 131 24.31 15.96 -0.15
C ASP A 131 23.34 15.19 0.76
N PRO A 132 22.87 14.00 0.35
CA PRO A 132 22.08 13.15 1.23
C PRO A 132 22.90 12.75 2.46
N GLU A 133 22.25 12.71 3.62
CA GLU A 133 22.88 12.34 4.88
C GLU A 133 23.38 10.89 4.81
N ILE A 134 24.66 10.66 5.17
CA ILE A 134 25.18 9.29 5.29
C ILE A 134 24.48 8.61 6.46
N ARG A 135 23.51 7.75 6.15
CA ARG A 135 22.74 7.04 7.16
C ARG A 135 23.62 6.04 7.92
N PRO A 136 23.55 6.01 9.26
CA PRO A 136 24.20 4.95 10.01
C PRO A 136 23.60 3.60 9.63
N ARG A 137 24.44 2.56 9.64
CA ARG A 137 23.99 1.20 9.40
C ARG A 137 22.95 0.80 10.48
N PRO A 138 21.75 0.31 10.10
CA PRO A 138 20.83 -0.29 11.05
C PRO A 138 21.49 -1.49 11.73
N ARG A 139 21.39 -1.58 13.05
CA ARG A 139 21.91 -2.74 13.79
C ARG A 139 21.06 -3.97 13.44
N PRO A 140 21.58 -5.21 13.56
CA PRO A 140 20.81 -6.43 13.28
C PRO A 140 19.43 -6.43 13.96
N MET A 141 19.36 -6.06 15.24
CA MET A 141 18.11 -5.88 15.98
C MET A 141 17.13 -4.90 15.31
N ASP A 142 17.63 -3.78 14.78
CA ASP A 142 16.78 -2.77 14.14
C ASP A 142 16.18 -3.30 12.81
N LEU A 143 16.87 -4.24 12.14
CA LEU A 143 16.35 -4.92 10.95
C LEU A 143 15.28 -5.95 11.31
N GLU A 144 15.49 -6.73 12.37
CA GLU A 144 14.52 -7.70 12.88
C GLU A 144 13.23 -7.03 13.33
N ILE A 145 13.34 -5.91 14.06
CA ILE A 145 12.19 -5.10 14.49
C ILE A 145 11.41 -4.59 13.27
N LYS A 146 12.09 -4.08 12.23
CA LYS A 146 11.41 -3.61 11.01
C LYS A 146 10.67 -4.73 10.29
N ALA A 147 11.32 -5.89 10.14
CA ALA A 147 10.69 -7.06 9.51
C ALA A 147 9.44 -7.51 10.28
N ALA A 148 9.52 -7.55 11.62
CA ALA A 148 8.37 -7.89 12.46
C ALA A 148 7.22 -6.88 12.30
N ILE A 149 7.52 -5.58 12.23
CA ILE A 149 6.51 -4.54 12.00
C ILE A 149 5.85 -4.70 10.62
N GLU A 150 6.61 -4.99 9.58
CA GLU A 150 6.07 -5.23 8.23
C GLU A 150 5.20 -6.48 8.17
N GLU A 151 5.61 -7.56 8.83
CA GLU A 151 4.83 -8.80 8.91
C GLU A 151 3.51 -8.60 9.66
N GLU A 152 3.53 -7.89 10.79
CA GLU A 152 2.31 -7.56 11.54
C GLU A 152 1.38 -6.63 10.75
N ARG A 153 1.92 -5.69 9.97
CA ARG A 153 1.12 -4.86 9.06
C ARG A 153 0.44 -5.67 7.97
N ALA A 154 1.16 -6.63 7.37
CA ALA A 154 0.57 -7.51 6.36
C ALA A 154 -0.55 -8.38 6.94
N LYS A 155 -0.35 -8.96 8.13
CA LYS A 155 -1.39 -9.75 8.82
C LYS A 155 -2.62 -8.93 9.19
N THR A 156 -2.41 -7.70 9.67
CA THR A 156 -3.53 -6.81 10.03
C THR A 156 -4.32 -6.36 8.82
N GLU A 157 -3.65 -6.11 7.68
CA GLU A 157 -4.32 -5.81 6.41
C GLU A 157 -5.14 -7.00 5.90
N GLU A 158 -4.59 -8.22 5.96
CA GLU A 158 -5.29 -9.44 5.58
C GLU A 158 -6.54 -9.68 6.45
N LEU A 159 -6.40 -9.53 7.77
CA LEU A 159 -7.52 -9.71 8.71
C LEU A 159 -8.62 -8.66 8.48
N LEU A 160 -8.26 -7.42 8.17
CA LEU A 160 -9.20 -6.35 7.86
C LEU A 160 -9.93 -6.61 6.53
N GLU A 161 -9.24 -7.15 5.53
CA GLU A 161 -9.89 -7.59 4.29
C GLU A 161 -10.87 -8.75 4.52
N GLU A 162 -10.50 -9.73 5.33
CA GLU A 162 -11.36 -10.86 5.66
C GLU A 162 -12.59 -10.39 6.43
N GLU A 163 -12.42 -9.53 7.44
CA GLU A 163 -13.53 -8.94 8.19
C GLU A 163 -14.49 -8.18 7.27
N ARG A 164 -13.96 -7.41 6.31
CA ARG A 164 -14.77 -6.71 5.30
C ARG A 164 -15.58 -7.69 4.44
N ARG A 165 -14.99 -8.82 4.06
CA ARG A 165 -15.71 -9.87 3.30
C ARG A 165 -16.82 -10.49 4.14
N GLN A 166 -16.53 -10.85 5.38
CA GLN A 166 -17.53 -11.42 6.31
C GLN A 166 -18.64 -10.42 6.64
N ALA A 167 -18.33 -9.13 6.77
CA ALA A 167 -19.34 -8.09 6.99
C ALA A 167 -20.28 -7.95 5.80
N ALA A 168 -19.75 -7.95 4.57
CA ALA A 168 -20.57 -7.91 3.36
C ALA A 168 -21.47 -9.16 3.21
N GLU A 169 -20.99 -10.34 3.64
CA GLU A 169 -21.82 -11.55 3.65
C GLU A 169 -22.93 -11.48 4.70
N ARG A 170 -22.62 -11.02 5.93
CA ARG A 170 -23.61 -10.80 6.99
C ARG A 170 -24.66 -9.76 6.59
N GLU A 171 -24.26 -8.71 5.89
CA GLU A 171 -25.18 -7.69 5.37
C GLU A 171 -26.17 -8.30 4.37
N ARG A 172 -25.69 -9.10 3.41
CA ARG A 172 -26.55 -9.82 2.45
C ARG A 172 -27.51 -10.79 3.14
N GLU A 173 -27.04 -11.55 4.12
CA GLU A 173 -27.91 -12.46 4.87
C GLU A 173 -28.98 -11.69 5.66
N ASN A 174 -28.62 -10.55 6.26
CA ASN A 174 -29.59 -9.70 6.95
C ASN A 174 -30.61 -9.09 6.00
N GLU A 175 -30.19 -8.64 4.82
CA GLU A 175 -31.09 -8.15 3.76
C GLU A 175 -32.04 -9.24 3.29
N GLU A 176 -31.56 -10.47 3.07
CA GLU A 176 -32.38 -11.61 2.68
C GLU A 176 -33.39 -11.98 3.76
N ARG A 177 -32.97 -12.00 5.04
CA ARG A 177 -33.88 -12.23 6.18
C ARG A 177 -34.93 -11.12 6.29
N ALA A 178 -34.54 -9.87 6.08
CA ALA A 178 -35.47 -8.74 6.10
C ALA A 178 -36.47 -8.81 4.93
N ALA A 179 -36.00 -9.14 3.72
CA ALA A 179 -36.85 -9.33 2.55
C ALA A 179 -37.85 -10.48 2.76
N ARG A 180 -37.40 -11.60 3.33
CA ARG A 180 -38.26 -12.73 3.66
C ARG A 180 -39.35 -12.37 4.67
N LEU A 181 -39.01 -11.64 5.73
CA LEU A 181 -40.02 -11.16 6.69
C LEU A 181 -41.04 -10.23 6.03
N LEU A 182 -40.60 -9.34 5.14
CA LEU A 182 -41.48 -8.44 4.40
C LEU A 182 -42.42 -9.21 3.46
N GLU A 183 -41.92 -10.24 2.77
CA GLU A 183 -42.69 -11.13 1.90
C GLU A 183 -43.72 -11.95 2.70
N GLU A 184 -43.33 -12.48 3.87
CA GLU A 184 -44.22 -13.23 4.75
C GLU A 184 -45.37 -12.34 5.30
N GLU A 185 -45.07 -11.12 5.73
CA GLU A 185 -46.09 -10.13 6.14
C GLU A 185 -47.03 -9.80 4.98
N ARG A 186 -46.49 -9.60 3.77
CA ARG A 186 -47.30 -9.34 2.59
C ARG A 186 -48.26 -10.50 2.30
N ASN A 187 -47.76 -11.73 2.32
CA ASN A 187 -48.57 -12.93 2.09
C ASN A 187 -49.66 -13.08 3.16
N ARG A 188 -49.35 -12.79 4.44
CA ARG A 188 -50.34 -12.81 5.52
C ARG A 188 -51.43 -11.77 5.31
N ASN A 189 -51.06 -10.56 4.90
CA ASN A 189 -52.01 -9.49 4.62
C ASN A 189 -52.91 -9.83 3.41
N ASP A 190 -52.33 -10.38 2.34
CA ASP A 190 -53.07 -10.84 1.16
C ASP A 190 -54.09 -11.95 1.52
N LEU A 191 -53.69 -12.91 2.36
CA LEU A 191 -54.58 -13.97 2.84
C LEU A 191 -55.72 -13.42 3.71
N ALA A 192 -55.42 -12.49 4.61
CA ALA A 192 -56.43 -11.84 5.45
C ALA A 192 -57.44 -11.04 4.60
N ASN A 193 -56.96 -10.28 3.62
CA ASN A 193 -57.80 -9.51 2.71
C ASN A 193 -58.72 -10.42 1.88
N ARG A 194 -58.19 -11.56 1.38
CA ARG A 194 -59.00 -12.56 0.70
C ARG A 194 -60.10 -13.14 1.60
N ALA A 195 -59.77 -13.52 2.84
CA ALA A 195 -60.75 -14.07 3.77
C ALA A 195 -61.88 -13.08 4.10
N ILE A 196 -61.55 -11.80 4.29
CA ILE A 196 -62.56 -10.74 4.51
C ILE A 196 -63.44 -10.57 3.27
N TYR A 197 -62.83 -10.56 2.09
CA TYR A 197 -63.56 -10.43 0.83
C TYR A 197 -64.50 -11.62 0.59
N GLU A 198 -64.08 -12.85 0.88
CA GLU A 198 -64.93 -14.04 0.77
C GLU A 198 -66.15 -13.96 1.72
N LEU A 199 -65.95 -13.51 2.95
CA LEU A 199 -67.05 -13.28 3.89
C LEU A 199 -68.03 -12.23 3.36
N PHE A 200 -67.52 -11.12 2.82
CA PHE A 200 -68.33 -10.07 2.22
C PHE A 200 -69.10 -10.56 0.99
N ALA A 201 -68.44 -11.30 0.09
CA ALA A 201 -69.06 -11.89 -1.08
C ALA A 201 -70.21 -12.83 -0.72
N SER A 202 -70.03 -13.68 0.29
CA SER A 202 -71.09 -14.56 0.82
C SER A 202 -72.29 -13.78 1.35
N MET A 203 -72.06 -12.62 1.99
CA MET A 203 -73.13 -11.74 2.47
C MET A 203 -73.88 -11.06 1.32
N CYS A 204 -73.18 -10.62 0.27
CA CYS A 204 -73.79 -10.08 -0.94
C CYS A 204 -74.70 -11.11 -1.63
N GLU A 205 -74.22 -12.35 -1.80
CA GLU A 205 -75.01 -13.44 -2.38
C GLU A 205 -76.31 -13.72 -1.60
N LYS A 206 -76.23 -13.77 -0.25
CA LYS A 206 -77.42 -13.95 0.61
C LYS A 206 -78.45 -12.82 0.45
N ASN A 207 -77.99 -11.62 0.13
CA ASN A 207 -78.84 -10.44 -0.10
C ASN A 207 -79.21 -10.26 -1.59
N SER A 208 -78.92 -11.24 -2.46
CA SER A 208 -79.16 -11.16 -3.91
C SER A 208 -78.47 -9.97 -4.60
N GLN A 209 -77.34 -9.51 -4.06
CA GLN A 209 -76.49 -8.48 -4.63
C GLN A 209 -75.24 -9.10 -5.25
N THR A 210 -74.80 -8.61 -6.41
CA THR A 210 -73.53 -9.02 -7.01
C THR A 210 -72.36 -8.39 -6.27
N PRO A 211 -71.39 -9.18 -5.74
CA PRO A 211 -70.24 -8.62 -5.06
C PRO A 211 -69.36 -7.82 -6.03
N PRO A 212 -68.82 -6.66 -5.62
CA PRO A 212 -67.84 -5.89 -6.38
C PRO A 212 -66.52 -6.67 -6.50
N PRO A 213 -65.73 -6.51 -7.56
CA PRO A 213 -64.49 -7.26 -7.76
C PRO A 213 -63.46 -7.00 -6.66
N MET A 214 -62.69 -8.03 -6.29
CA MET A 214 -61.66 -7.94 -5.27
C MET A 214 -60.60 -6.90 -5.65
N SER A 215 -60.36 -5.93 -4.77
CA SER A 215 -59.34 -4.90 -4.95
C SER A 215 -57.95 -5.52 -4.93
N VAL A 216 -57.23 -5.45 -6.05
CA VAL A 216 -55.80 -5.78 -6.09
C VAL A 216 -55.06 -4.61 -5.45
N ILE A 217 -54.57 -4.80 -4.22
CA ILE A 217 -53.68 -3.83 -3.58
C ILE A 217 -52.33 -3.93 -4.29
N ALA A 218 -52.12 -3.08 -5.29
CA ALA A 218 -50.81 -2.91 -5.90
C ALA A 218 -49.80 -2.52 -4.81
N PRO A 219 -48.53 -2.97 -4.89
CA PRO A 219 -47.54 -2.60 -3.90
C PRO A 219 -47.50 -1.09 -3.82
N ALA A 220 -47.78 -0.54 -2.64
CA ALA A 220 -47.65 0.88 -2.41
C ALA A 220 -46.19 1.25 -2.68
N GLY A 221 -45.93 1.86 -3.84
CA GLY A 221 -44.79 2.75 -3.97
C GLY A 221 -44.93 3.76 -2.84
N THR A 222 -43.83 3.99 -2.12
CA THR A 222 -43.71 4.94 -1.02
C THR A 222 -44.03 6.37 -1.50
N HIS A 223 -45.31 6.68 -1.68
CA HIS A 223 -45.84 8.03 -1.79
C HIS A 223 -46.63 8.30 -0.52
N ASN A 224 -45.91 8.70 0.52
CA ASN A 224 -46.51 9.34 1.68
C ASN A 224 -47.18 10.63 1.23
N SER A 225 -48.50 10.72 1.38
CA SER A 225 -49.18 12.00 1.48
C SER A 225 -50.47 11.85 2.30
N PRO A 226 -50.45 12.17 3.60
CA PRO A 226 -51.67 12.45 4.34
C PRO A 226 -51.98 13.94 4.20
N GLN A 227 -52.98 14.24 3.37
CA GLN A 227 -53.68 15.52 3.42
C GLN A 227 -54.48 15.55 4.73
N ALA A 228 -53.99 16.30 5.72
CA ALA A 228 -54.73 16.59 6.95
C ALA A 228 -55.11 18.06 6.95
N SER A 229 -56.40 18.31 6.75
CA SER A 229 -57.05 19.61 6.94
C SER A 229 -57.20 19.90 8.42
N THR A 230 -56.56 20.95 8.95
CA THR A 230 -57.06 21.67 10.12
C THR A 230 -56.79 23.18 10.02
N SER A 231 -57.80 23.93 10.45
CA SER A 231 -57.93 25.37 10.43
C SER A 231 -56.84 26.11 11.21
N ALA A 232 -56.66 27.37 10.80
CA ALA A 232 -55.78 28.41 11.33
C ALA A 232 -55.68 28.50 12.86
N ILE A 233 -54.52 28.96 13.36
CA ILE A 233 -54.35 30.08 14.29
C ILE A 233 -52.84 30.44 14.28
N GLY A 234 -52.56 31.74 14.15
CA GLY A 234 -51.26 32.26 13.74
C GLY A 234 -50.20 32.38 14.82
N ALA A 235 -49.03 32.89 14.40
CA ALA A 235 -48.29 33.95 15.09
C ALA A 235 -47.00 34.27 14.32
N SER A 236 -46.85 35.58 14.06
CA SER A 236 -45.59 36.32 14.14
C SER A 236 -44.44 35.95 13.19
N LYS A 237 -44.38 36.70 12.08
CA LYS A 237 -43.13 37.04 11.40
C LYS A 237 -42.23 37.83 12.36
N ASN A 238 -40.95 37.46 12.43
CA ASN A 238 -39.84 38.36 12.73
C ASN A 238 -38.49 37.67 12.43
N PRO A 239 -37.37 38.42 12.30
CA PRO A 239 -36.67 38.55 11.02
C PRO A 239 -35.19 38.08 11.05
N ASP A 240 -34.59 38.07 9.85
CA ASP A 240 -33.17 38.15 9.44
C ASP A 240 -32.04 37.43 10.19
N PRO A 241 -31.04 36.89 9.45
CA PRO A 241 -29.82 36.28 10.01
C PRO A 241 -28.82 37.33 10.55
N PRO A 242 -27.97 36.95 11.53
CA PRO A 242 -27.14 37.89 12.29
C PRO A 242 -25.92 38.44 11.50
N PRO A 243 -25.39 39.61 11.92
CA PRO A 243 -24.39 40.37 11.18
C PRO A 243 -22.94 39.92 11.42
N SER A 244 -22.13 40.21 10.39
CA SER A 244 -20.67 40.24 10.37
C SER A 244 -20.03 40.88 11.60
N ALA A 245 -19.05 40.20 12.19
CA ALA A 245 -18.09 40.80 13.11
C ALA A 245 -16.80 41.16 12.34
N THR A 246 -16.61 42.46 12.09
CA THR A 246 -15.30 43.07 11.93
C THR A 246 -14.88 43.61 13.30
N THR A 247 -13.78 43.13 13.85
CA THR A 247 -12.94 43.93 14.74
C THR A 247 -11.48 43.78 14.34
N ALA A 248 -10.94 44.93 13.92
CA ALA A 248 -9.55 45.19 13.63
C ALA A 248 -8.68 45.21 14.91
N SER A 249 -7.37 45.41 14.69
CA SER A 249 -6.32 45.84 15.64
C SER A 249 -5.45 44.68 16.14
N LYS A 250 -4.12 44.66 16.03
CA LYS A 250 -3.09 45.62 15.60
C LYS A 250 -1.78 44.82 15.46
N ASN A 251 -1.04 44.99 14.37
CA ASN A 251 0.41 44.79 14.38
C ASN A 251 1.05 45.97 15.13
N PRO A 252 2.21 45.76 15.79
CA PRO A 252 3.36 46.56 15.38
C PRO A 252 4.70 45.80 15.42
N VAL A 253 5.42 45.87 14.31
CA VAL A 253 6.89 45.91 14.19
C VAL A 253 7.14 47.29 13.54
N PRO A 254 8.16 48.13 13.88
CA PRO A 254 9.57 47.77 14.04
C PRO A 254 10.39 48.58 15.08
N SER A 255 11.63 48.16 15.37
CA SER A 255 12.84 48.99 15.12
C SER A 255 14.13 48.27 15.53
N PRO A 256 15.21 48.37 14.73
CA PRO A 256 16.58 48.01 15.10
C PRO A 256 17.31 49.23 15.69
N MET A 257 18.21 49.04 16.65
CA MET A 257 19.31 49.97 16.96
C MET A 257 20.37 49.28 17.83
N GLY A 258 21.64 49.48 17.49
CA GLY A 258 22.82 49.20 18.33
C GLY A 258 23.73 48.12 17.81
#